data_AF-A0A832X235-F1
#
_entry.id   AF-A0A832X235-F1
#
_cell.length_a   1.000
_cell.length_b   1.000
_cell.length_c   1.000
_cell.angle_alpha   90.00
_cell.angle_beta   90.00
_cell.angle_gamma   90.00
#
_symmetry.space_group_name_H-M   'P 1'
#
loop_
_entity.id
_entity.type
_entity.pdbx_description
1 polymer ?
#
loop_
_entity_poly.entity_id
_entity_poly.type
_entity_poly.pdbx_seq_one_letter_code
_entity_poly.pdbx_strand_id
1 'polypeptide(L)'
;ALEVVTESNKPSVVSKLLKGIFMQEMEHLEKISERIYLLEGEAVFTPDPIPKVGSNADDFLKLDHEAENIAILLYRKIVAEALKIGDTKTRRLFEDIVMQEEEHYWTFDDYVR
;
A
#
# COMPACT_ATOMS: atom_id res chain seq x y z
N ALA A 1 8.19 6.43 24.17
CA ALA A 1 8.31 7.86 23.81
C ALA A 1 8.45 7.91 22.31
N LEU A 2 7.57 8.63 21.60
CA LEU A 2 7.81 8.93 20.19
C LEU A 2 9.18 9.60 20.11
N GLU A 3 10.10 9.00 19.36
CA GLU A 3 11.42 9.59 19.11
C GLU A 3 11.18 10.93 18.41
N VAL A 4 11.67 12.04 18.98
CA VAL A 4 11.52 13.35 18.32
C VAL A 4 12.24 13.27 16.99
N VAL A 5 11.49 13.42 15.89
CA VAL A 5 12.04 13.41 14.54
C VAL A 5 12.75 14.74 14.32
N THR A 6 14.04 14.64 14.03
CA THR A 6 14.93 15.74 13.65
C THR A 6 15.48 15.44 12.25
N GLU A 7 16.05 16.44 11.58
CA GLU A 7 16.69 16.22 10.28
C GLU A 7 17.82 15.16 10.34
N SER A 8 18.47 15.01 11.49
CA SER A 8 19.59 14.07 11.65
C SER A 8 19.19 12.60 11.78
N ASN A 9 18.00 12.32 12.33
CA ASN A 9 17.50 10.93 12.52
C ASN A 9 16.35 10.57 11.58
N LYS A 10 15.74 11.52 10.86
CA LYS A 10 14.64 11.30 9.92
C LYS A 10 14.89 10.13 8.95
N PRO A 11 16.05 9.97 8.29
CA PRO A 11 16.28 8.82 7.42
C PRO A 11 16.17 7.47 8.15
N SER A 12 16.64 7.38 9.39
CA SER A 12 16.55 6.13 10.18
C SER A 12 15.12 5.84 10.63
N VAL A 13 14.38 6.87 11.02
CA VAL A 13 12.96 6.76 11.41
C VAL A 13 12.13 6.30 10.22
N VAL A 14 12.26 6.99 9.07
CA VAL A 14 11.55 6.66 7.84
C VAL A 14 11.92 5.25 7.35
N SER A 15 13.19 4.85 7.43
CA SER A 15 13.59 3.48 7.06
C SER A 15 12.88 2.40 7.89
N LYS A 16 12.71 2.61 9.20
CA LYS A 16 11.99 1.67 10.07
C LYS A 16 10.49 1.65 9.75
N LEU A 17 9.90 2.82 9.49
CA LEU A 17 8.51 2.96 9.08
C LEU A 17 8.24 2.20 7.77
N LEU A 18 9.01 2.51 6.72
CA LEU A 18 8.88 1.89 5.40
C LEU A 18 9.03 0.37 5.47
N LYS A 19 9.96 -0.13 6.28
CA LYS A 19 10.12 -1.57 6.47
C LYS A 19 8.86 -2.21 7.06
N GLY A 20 8.18 -1.55 7.99
CA GLY A 20 6.95 -2.07 8.59
C GLY A 20 5.82 -2.16 7.57
N ILE A 21 5.59 -1.08 6.82
CA ILE A 21 4.56 -1.01 5.78
C ILE A 21 4.86 -2.01 4.66
N PHE A 22 6.11 -2.06 4.18
CA PHE A 22 6.53 -3.02 3.15
C PHE A 22 6.22 -4.49 3.50
N MET A 23 6.34 -4.89 4.77
CA MET A 23 5.98 -6.26 5.16
C MET A 23 4.48 -6.51 4.97
N GLN A 24 3.61 -5.53 5.26
CA GLN A 24 2.17 -5.64 5.01
C GLN A 24 1.88 -5.65 3.51
N GLU A 25 2.55 -4.81 2.73
CA GLU A 25 2.43 -4.81 1.26
C GLU A 25 2.77 -6.17 0.63
N MET A 26 3.81 -6.84 1.14
CA MET A 26 4.16 -8.18 0.67
C MET A 26 3.09 -9.22 1.01
N GLU A 27 2.41 -9.09 2.16
CA GLU A 27 1.25 -9.93 2.49
C GLU A 27 0.03 -9.61 1.59
N HIS A 28 -0.19 -8.34 1.25
CA HIS A 28 -1.23 -7.94 0.29
C HIS A 28 -0.97 -8.57 -1.08
N LEU A 29 0.28 -8.45 -1.57
CA LEU A 29 0.72 -9.03 -2.83
C LEU A 29 0.50 -10.54 -2.86
N GLU A 30 0.87 -11.26 -1.79
CA GLU A 30 0.65 -12.71 -1.66
C GLU A 30 -0.84 -13.06 -1.79
N LYS A 31 -1.70 -12.44 -0.96
CA LYS A 31 -3.15 -12.71 -0.95
C LYS A 31 -3.80 -12.39 -2.30
N ILE A 32 -3.42 -11.27 -2.93
CA ILE A 32 -3.94 -10.88 -4.24
C ILE A 32 -3.48 -11.88 -5.31
N SER A 33 -2.21 -12.29 -5.29
CA SER A 33 -1.67 -13.26 -6.25
C SER A 33 -2.36 -14.61 -6.15
N GLU A 34 -2.58 -15.11 -4.93
CA GLU A 34 -3.37 -16.32 -4.70
C GLU A 34 -4.80 -16.17 -5.22
N ARG A 35 -5.42 -14.99 -5.01
CA ARG A 35 -6.79 -14.76 -5.49
C ARG A 35 -6.86 -14.76 -7.02
N ILE A 36 -5.89 -14.16 -7.70
CA ILE A 36 -5.77 -14.17 -9.17
C ILE A 36 -5.65 -15.61 -9.67
N TYR A 37 -4.77 -16.42 -9.07
CA TYR A 37 -4.61 -17.82 -9.45
C TYR A 37 -5.91 -18.63 -9.30
N LEU A 38 -6.65 -18.43 -8.20
CA LEU A 38 -7.95 -19.07 -7.98
C LEU A 38 -9.05 -18.62 -8.96
N LEU A 39 -8.83 -17.52 -9.67
CA LEU A 39 -9.69 -17.02 -10.75
C LEU A 39 -9.17 -17.47 -12.14
N GLU A 40 -8.25 -18.43 -12.17
CA GLU A 40 -7.60 -18.95 -13.38
C GLU A 40 -6.78 -17.90 -14.14
N GLY A 41 -6.38 -16.81 -13.46
CA GLY A 41 -5.49 -15.79 -13.99
C GLY A 41 -4.01 -16.06 -13.69
N GLU A 42 -3.15 -15.23 -14.28
CA GLU A 42 -1.70 -15.22 -14.04
C GLU A 42 -1.31 -13.93 -13.33
N ALA A 43 -0.73 -14.05 -12.12
CA ALA A 43 -0.21 -12.90 -11.39
C ALA A 43 1.17 -12.50 -11.95
N VAL A 44 1.44 -11.19 -11.98
CA VAL A 44 2.74 -10.64 -12.37
C VAL A 44 3.38 -9.94 -11.18
N PHE A 45 4.72 -9.97 -11.12
CA PHE A 45 5.50 -9.31 -10.08
C PHE A 45 6.23 -8.06 -10.58
N THR A 46 6.19 -7.80 -11.89
CA THR A 46 6.80 -6.61 -12.48
C THR A 46 5.88 -5.41 -12.27
N PRO A 47 6.31 -4.34 -11.58
CA PRO A 47 5.50 -3.15 -11.39
C PRO A 47 5.21 -2.46 -12.73
N ASP A 48 3.95 -2.03 -12.91
CA ASP A 48 3.52 -1.21 -14.03
C ASP A 48 2.56 -0.11 -13.54
N PRO A 49 2.96 1.18 -13.58
CA PRO A 49 4.25 1.69 -14.03
C PRO A 49 5.39 1.35 -13.05
N ILE A 50 6.64 1.45 -13.52
CA ILE A 50 7.81 1.42 -12.64
C ILE A 50 7.70 2.59 -11.64
N PRO A 51 7.76 2.33 -10.32
CA PRO A 51 7.63 3.38 -9.33
C PRO A 51 8.80 4.36 -9.40
N LYS A 52 8.52 5.63 -9.17
CA LYS A 52 9.55 6.65 -9.01
C LYS A 52 10.23 6.44 -7.66
N VAL A 53 11.56 6.41 -7.64
CA VAL A 53 12.35 6.30 -6.41
C VAL A 53 12.71 7.70 -5.89
N GLY A 54 12.45 7.95 -4.60
CA GLY A 54 12.77 9.22 -3.96
C GLY A 54 14.27 9.46 -3.79
N SER A 55 14.69 10.73 -3.78
CA SER A 55 16.11 11.10 -3.60
C SER A 55 16.53 11.28 -2.14
N ASN A 56 15.55 11.45 -1.25
CA ASN A 56 15.72 11.71 0.17
C ASN A 56 14.48 11.21 0.95
N ALA A 57 14.54 11.24 2.28
CA ALA A 57 13.46 10.71 3.13
C ALA A 57 12.10 11.42 2.92
N ASP A 58 12.10 12.74 2.67
CA ASP A 58 10.86 13.49 2.42
C ASP A 58 10.25 13.12 1.05
N ASP A 59 11.08 12.83 0.05
CA ASP A 59 10.61 12.34 -1.25
C ASP A 59 9.92 10.98 -1.12
N PHE A 60 10.52 10.04 -0.36
CA PHE A 60 9.90 8.73 -0.09
C PHE A 60 8.52 8.91 0.55
N LEU A 61 8.45 9.65 1.68
CA LEU A 61 7.19 9.91 2.38
C LEU A 61 6.09 10.47 1.46
N LYS A 62 6.43 11.41 0.57
CA LYS A 62 5.47 11.99 -0.38
C LYS A 62 5.03 11.02 -1.46
N LEU A 63 5.96 10.26 -2.02
CA LEU A 63 5.69 9.29 -3.07
C LEU A 63 4.88 8.11 -2.55
N ASP A 64 5.20 7.61 -1.36
CA ASP A 64 4.48 6.52 -0.71
C ASP A 64 3.06 6.99 -0.32
N HIS A 65 2.90 8.19 0.24
CA HIS A 65 1.58 8.78 0.50
C HIS A 65 0.70 8.89 -0.76
N GLU A 66 1.29 9.27 -1.91
CA GLU A 66 0.57 9.28 -3.19
C GLU A 66 0.23 7.86 -3.68
N ALA A 67 1.15 6.91 -3.51
CA ALA A 67 0.94 5.51 -3.86
C ALA A 67 -0.23 4.90 -3.07
N GLU A 68 -0.32 5.16 -1.76
CA GLU A 68 -1.44 4.67 -0.93
C GLU A 68 -2.79 5.21 -1.44
N ASN A 69 -2.85 6.50 -1.77
CA ASN A 69 -4.08 7.07 -2.33
C ASN A 69 -4.46 6.43 -3.68
N ILE A 70 -3.48 6.14 -4.54
CA ILE A 70 -3.71 5.44 -5.80
C ILE A 70 -4.24 4.01 -5.54
N ALA A 71 -3.62 3.28 -4.60
CA ALA A 71 -4.02 1.94 -4.21
C ALA A 71 -5.46 1.91 -3.67
N ILE A 72 -5.80 2.78 -2.72
CA ILE A 72 -7.15 2.92 -2.14
C ILE A 72 -8.20 3.14 -3.24
N LEU A 73 -7.93 4.06 -4.17
CA LEU A 73 -8.87 4.37 -5.26
C LEU A 73 -9.04 3.20 -6.23
N LEU A 74 -7.97 2.47 -6.53
CA LEU A 74 -8.02 1.28 -7.37
C LEU A 74 -8.78 0.15 -6.67
N TYR A 75 -8.44 -0.15 -5.42
CA TYR A 75 -9.01 -1.26 -4.67
C TYR A 75 -10.49 -1.05 -4.38
N ARG A 76 -10.94 0.18 -4.12
CA ARG A 76 -12.38 0.50 -4.04
C ARG A 76 -13.13 0.21 -5.35
N LYS A 77 -12.50 0.40 -6.52
CA LYS A 77 -13.10 -0.01 -7.81
C LYS A 77 -13.19 -1.54 -7.93
N ILE A 78 -12.17 -2.26 -7.46
CA ILE A 78 -12.18 -3.73 -7.43
C ILE A 78 -13.28 -4.24 -6.50
N VAL A 79 -13.45 -3.66 -5.31
CA VAL A 79 -14.56 -3.96 -4.39
C VAL A 79 -15.91 -3.78 -5.08
N ALA A 80 -16.11 -2.66 -5.79
CA ALA A 80 -17.34 -2.39 -6.50
C ALA A 80 -17.62 -3.38 -7.64
N GLU A 81 -16.61 -3.76 -8.43
CA GLU A 81 -16.78 -4.74 -9.50
C GLU A 81 -17.01 -6.15 -8.96
N ALA A 82 -16.27 -6.56 -7.91
CA ALA A 82 -16.46 -7.84 -7.24
C ALA A 82 -17.88 -7.96 -6.67
N LEU A 83 -18.41 -6.89 -6.08
CA LEU A 83 -19.80 -6.83 -5.64
C LEU A 83 -20.78 -7.01 -6.80
N LYS A 84 -20.55 -6.32 -7.92
CA LYS A 84 -21.40 -6.38 -9.12
C LYS A 84 -21.50 -7.78 -9.72
N ILE A 85 -20.41 -8.54 -9.71
CA ILE A 85 -20.38 -9.92 -10.24
C ILE A 85 -20.67 -10.99 -9.18
N GLY A 86 -20.95 -10.60 -7.93
CA GLY A 86 -21.24 -11.54 -6.84
C GLY A 86 -20.02 -12.25 -6.25
N ASP A 87 -18.81 -11.81 -6.56
CA ASP A 87 -17.57 -12.37 -6.02
C ASP A 87 -17.33 -11.89 -4.58
N THR A 88 -17.93 -12.62 -3.64
CA THR A 88 -17.86 -12.29 -2.22
C THR A 88 -16.45 -12.41 -1.65
N LYS A 89 -15.62 -13.34 -2.17
CA LYS A 89 -14.28 -13.57 -1.65
C LYS A 89 -13.33 -12.44 -2.04
N THR A 90 -13.34 -12.03 -3.32
CA THR A 90 -12.55 -10.88 -3.79
C THR A 90 -13.01 -9.60 -3.10
N ARG A 91 -14.32 -9.37 -3.01
CA ARG A 91 -14.86 -8.19 -2.34
C ARG A 91 -14.32 -8.04 -0.91
N ARG A 92 -14.46 -9.08 -0.08
CA ARG A 92 -13.99 -9.04 1.31
C ARG A 92 -12.48 -8.86 1.41
N LEU A 93 -11.72 -9.57 0.58
CA LEU A 93 -10.26 -9.43 0.54
C LEU A 93 -9.85 -7.97 0.31
N PHE A 94 -10.43 -7.30 -0.69
CA PHE A 94 -10.09 -5.92 -0.99
C PHE A 94 -10.71 -4.91 -0.01
N GLU A 95 -11.85 -5.20 0.63
CA GLU A 95 -12.37 -4.40 1.74
C GLU A 95 -11.38 -4.38 2.91
N ASP A 96 -10.80 -5.53 3.27
CA ASP A 96 -9.78 -5.65 4.32
C ASP A 96 -8.50 -4.89 3.95
N ILE A 97 -7.98 -5.08 2.74
CA ILE A 97 -6.77 -4.37 2.26
C ILE A 97 -7.00 -2.86 2.24
N VAL A 98 -8.15 -2.37 1.77
CA VAL A 98 -8.45 -0.92 1.76
C VAL A 98 -8.35 -0.30 3.15
N MET A 99 -8.80 -0.99 4.20
CA MET A 99 -8.68 -0.49 5.57
C MET A 99 -7.20 -0.38 5.99
N GLN A 100 -6.36 -1.34 5.58
CA GLN A 100 -4.92 -1.32 5.85
C GLN A 100 -4.23 -0.19 5.08
N GLU A 101 -4.58 0.03 3.80
CA GLU A 101 -4.01 1.15 3.02
C GLU A 101 -4.44 2.51 3.57
N GLU A 102 -5.65 2.62 4.14
CA GLU A 102 -6.06 3.85 4.85
C GLU A 102 -5.16 4.09 6.07
N GLU A 103 -4.81 3.07 6.85
CA GLU A 103 -3.87 3.18 7.96
C GLU A 103 -2.46 3.58 7.49
N HIS A 104 -1.97 3.01 6.39
CA HIS A 104 -0.72 3.40 5.75
C HIS A 104 -0.74 4.87 5.31
N TYR A 105 -1.80 5.29 4.62
CA TYR A 105 -2.00 6.65 4.15
C TYR A 105 -1.92 7.67 5.28
N TRP A 106 -2.67 7.45 6.37
CA TRP A 106 -2.63 8.35 7.53
C TRP A 106 -1.27 8.35 8.22
N THR A 107 -0.60 7.19 8.26
CA THR A 107 0.75 7.11 8.81
C THR A 107 1.73 7.97 8.02
N PHE A 108 1.65 8.01 6.69
CA PHE A 108 2.50 8.91 5.89
C PHE A 108 2.06 10.37 5.96
N ASP A 109 0.76 10.64 6.00
CA ASP A 109 0.17 11.99 6.09
C ASP A 109 0.67 12.74 7.33
N ASP A 110 0.87 12.04 8.46
CA ASP A 110 1.48 12.60 9.68
C ASP A 110 2.89 13.19 9.47
N TYR A 111 3.62 12.77 8.43
CA TYR A 111 4.96 13.29 8.10
C TYR A 111 4.98 14.28 6.93
N VAL A 112 3.96 14.28 6.08
CA VAL A 112 3.89 15.12 4.87
C VAL A 112 3.24 16.48 5.14
N ARG A 113 2.46 16.60 6.23
CA ARG A 113 1.80 17.84 6.67
C ARG A 113 2.74 18.92 7.22
#